data_AF-A0A8S9ZG45-F1
#
_entry.id   AF-A0A8S9ZG45-F1
#
_cell.length_a   1.000
_cell.length_b   1.000
_cell.length_c   1.000
_cell.angle_alpha   90.00
_cell.angle_beta   90.00
_cell.angle_gamma   90.00
#
_symmetry.space_group_name_H-M   'P 1'
#
loop_
_entity.id
_entity.type
_entity.pdbx_description
1 polymer ?
#
loop_
_entity_poly.entity_id
_entity_poly.type
_entity_poly.pdbx_seq_one_letter_code
_entity_poly.pdbx_strand_id
1 'polypeptide(L)'
;MMRQLRFRFLHLAILIISICFYLKYRRVSNIQNFLNEQSKIIFNDQIQINEYKEQFRKYALNITLNFLCNVRQFPGVIEQIVAVVFDSYSHQVLKESFPEMGGVIFWNIPALEEKFTSGDGRYQLFQYFRSKLASLLTETTNQFWMVQADTIWKKNLFEIIDLESEEFIEATLIFDSEGSEGLLGSMIAGGYFFVRSSNSTKKFFETSADFLLDHFATDNNVMTRQCIQQDFGVNCAKIKYR
;
A
#
# COMPACT_ATOMS: atom_id res chain seq x y z
N MET A 1 26.44 -43.05 14.12
CA MET A 1 26.23 -42.50 12.75
C MET A 1 25.00 -41.59 12.63
N MET A 2 23.83 -41.90 13.23
CA MET A 2 22.61 -41.05 13.13
C MET A 2 22.72 -39.64 13.76
N ARG A 3 23.53 -39.46 14.82
CA ARG A 3 23.69 -38.15 15.50
C ARG A 3 24.41 -37.10 14.64
N GLN A 4 25.37 -37.52 13.80
CA GLN A 4 26.09 -36.60 12.89
C GLN A 4 25.23 -36.16 11.70
N LEU A 5 24.32 -37.02 11.21
CA LEU A 5 23.36 -36.63 10.15
C LEU A 5 22.40 -35.55 10.65
N ARG A 6 21.85 -35.69 11.87
CA ARG A 6 20.94 -34.70 12.47
C ARG A 6 21.58 -33.31 12.63
N PHE A 7 22.86 -33.24 13.00
CA PHE A 7 23.58 -31.96 13.10
C PHE A 7 23.77 -31.27 11.75
N ARG A 8 24.00 -32.03 10.67
CA ARG A 8 24.15 -31.47 9.32
C ARG A 8 22.85 -30.88 8.77
N PHE A 9 21.71 -31.53 9.02
CA PHE A 9 20.40 -31.00 8.64
C PHE A 9 20.02 -29.75 9.43
N LEU A 10 20.38 -29.67 10.72
CA LEU A 10 20.12 -28.48 11.54
C LEU A 10 20.89 -27.26 11.04
N HIS A 11 22.17 -27.41 10.71
CA HIS A 11 22.97 -26.29 10.17
C HIS A 11 22.50 -25.84 8.79
N LEU A 12 22.06 -26.78 7.93
CA LEU A 12 21.49 -26.44 6.63
C LEU A 12 20.16 -25.71 6.78
N ALA A 13 19.30 -26.14 7.69
CA ALA A 13 18.04 -25.46 8.00
C ALA A 13 18.27 -24.04 8.54
N ILE A 14 19.22 -23.86 9.47
CA ILE A 14 19.60 -22.54 9.99
C ILE A 14 20.11 -21.65 8.86
N LEU A 15 21.00 -22.16 7.99
CA LEU A 15 21.53 -21.40 6.85
C LEU A 15 20.42 -20.95 5.89
N ILE A 16 19.49 -21.85 5.54
CA ILE A 16 18.36 -21.53 4.67
C ILE A 16 17.46 -20.47 5.32
N ILE A 17 17.15 -20.61 6.62
CA ILE A 17 16.37 -19.61 7.38
C ILE A 17 17.09 -18.26 7.38
N SER A 18 18.41 -18.24 7.63
CA SER A 18 19.21 -17.01 7.60
C SER A 18 19.24 -16.36 6.21
N ILE A 19 19.33 -17.15 5.14
CA ILE A 19 19.27 -16.65 3.76
C ILE A 19 17.89 -16.09 3.45
N CYS A 20 16.81 -16.81 3.77
CA CYS A 20 15.44 -16.34 3.56
C CYS A 20 15.17 -15.06 4.36
N PHE A 21 15.61 -15.00 5.61
CA PHE A 21 15.53 -13.81 6.45
C PHE A 21 16.32 -12.64 5.85
N TYR A 22 17.56 -12.87 5.41
CA TYR A 22 18.41 -11.85 4.78
C TYR A 22 17.80 -11.33 3.48
N LEU A 23 17.28 -12.20 2.62
CA LEU A 23 16.63 -11.82 1.36
C LEU A 23 15.35 -11.02 1.60
N LYS A 24 14.52 -11.42 2.57
CA LYS A 24 13.33 -10.68 3.00
C LYS A 24 13.72 -9.30 3.54
N TYR A 25 14.69 -9.24 4.46
CA TYR A 25 15.18 -8.01 5.06
C TYR A 25 15.79 -7.05 4.03
N ARG A 26 16.58 -7.57 3.08
CA ARG A 26 17.19 -6.78 2.01
C ARG A 26 16.13 -6.18 1.07
N ARG A 27 15.07 -6.93 0.73
CA ARG A 27 13.98 -6.42 -0.10
C ARG A 27 13.24 -5.28 0.58
N VAL A 28 12.89 -5.46 1.85
CA VAL A 28 12.29 -4.44 2.70
C VAL A 28 13.18 -3.19 2.81
N SER A 29 14.46 -3.38 3.11
CA SER A 29 15.43 -2.29 3.28
C SER A 29 15.63 -1.51 1.99
N ASN A 30 15.65 -2.18 0.83
CA ASN A 30 15.76 -1.50 -0.47
C ASN A 30 14.52 -0.65 -0.78
N ILE A 31 13.32 -1.17 -0.54
CA ILE A 31 12.08 -0.42 -0.71
C ILE A 31 12.06 0.78 0.25
N GLN A 32 12.42 0.57 1.52
CA GLN A 32 12.47 1.63 2.51
C GLN A 32 13.50 2.72 2.15
N ASN A 33 14.72 2.34 1.75
CA ASN A 33 15.76 3.28 1.35
C ASN A 33 15.35 4.05 0.08
N PHE A 34 14.79 3.37 -0.90
CA PHE A 34 14.30 4.01 -2.11
C PHE A 34 13.18 5.00 -1.83
N LEU A 35 12.17 4.61 -1.05
CA LEU A 35 11.07 5.51 -0.67
C LEU A 35 11.56 6.69 0.18
N ASN A 36 12.55 6.48 1.04
CA ASN A 36 13.19 7.54 1.81
C ASN A 36 14.01 8.53 0.95
N GLU A 37 14.62 8.07 -0.14
CA GLU A 37 15.36 8.96 -1.06
C GLU A 37 14.40 9.72 -1.99
N GLN A 38 13.35 9.05 -2.48
CA GLN A 38 12.35 9.67 -3.36
C GLN A 38 11.45 10.67 -2.62
N SER A 39 11.22 10.47 -1.32
CA SER A 39 10.48 11.43 -0.49
C SER A 39 11.10 12.82 -0.43
N LYS A 40 12.43 12.91 -0.50
CA LYS A 40 13.16 14.19 -0.55
C LYS A 40 12.96 14.92 -1.88
N ILE A 41 12.68 14.19 -2.95
CA ILE A 41 12.53 14.73 -4.31
C ILE A 41 11.10 15.24 -4.56
N ILE A 42 10.09 14.56 -4.00
CA ILE A 42 8.68 14.82 -4.32
C ILE A 42 8.12 16.10 -3.65
N PHE A 43 8.67 16.55 -2.51
CA PHE A 43 8.16 17.72 -1.78
C PHE A 43 9.29 18.65 -1.28
N ASN A 44 10.04 19.22 -2.22
CA ASN A 44 11.15 20.13 -1.92
C ASN A 44 10.72 21.55 -1.45
N ASP A 45 9.42 21.80 -1.28
CA ASP A 45 8.90 23.04 -0.69
C ASP A 45 8.33 22.77 0.71
N GLN A 46 9.18 22.91 1.72
CA GLN A 46 8.78 22.84 3.13
C GLN A 46 8.43 24.25 3.64
N ILE A 47 7.14 24.53 3.83
CA ILE A 47 6.69 25.67 4.64
C ILE A 47 6.52 25.20 6.10
N GLN A 48 7.14 25.94 7.02
CA GLN A 48 6.99 25.81 8.47
C GLN A 48 5.58 26.15 8.93
N ILE A 49 4.91 25.26 9.66
CA ILE A 49 3.86 25.64 10.62
C ILE A 49 3.93 24.73 11.85
N ASN A 50 3.89 25.35 13.04
CA ASN A 50 3.92 24.70 14.35
C ASN A 50 2.56 24.82 15.07
N GLU A 51 2.36 23.86 15.99
CA GLU A 51 1.40 23.80 17.11
C GLU A 51 -0.11 23.89 16.85
N TYR A 52 -0.76 22.72 16.71
CA TYR A 52 -1.87 22.21 17.54
C TYR A 52 -2.07 20.71 17.20
N LYS A 53 -1.40 19.79 17.90
CA LYS A 53 -1.03 18.48 17.32
C LYS A 53 -1.58 17.21 18.00
N GLU A 54 -2.09 17.26 19.24
CA GLU A 54 -2.17 16.04 20.07
C GLU A 54 -3.51 15.27 20.06
N GLN A 55 -4.67 15.92 19.84
CA GLN A 55 -5.96 15.25 20.08
C GLN A 55 -6.52 14.48 18.87
N PHE A 56 -6.12 14.84 17.65
CA PHE A 56 -6.72 14.28 16.41
C PHE A 56 -5.84 13.27 15.65
N ARG A 57 -4.51 13.27 15.84
CA ARG A 57 -3.60 12.21 15.33
C ARG A 57 -4.04 10.82 15.76
N LYS A 58 -4.60 10.75 16.96
CA LYS A 58 -5.13 9.53 17.56
C LYS A 58 -6.19 8.85 16.70
N TYR A 59 -6.97 9.56 15.88
CA TYR A 59 -8.07 8.92 15.15
C TYR A 59 -7.57 8.03 13.99
N ALA A 60 -6.75 8.58 13.09
CA ALA A 60 -6.17 7.81 11.98
C ALA A 60 -5.24 6.70 12.51
N LEU A 61 -4.48 7.00 13.56
CA LEU A 61 -3.67 5.99 14.24
C LEU A 61 -4.55 4.89 14.85
N ASN A 62 -5.63 5.22 15.58
CA ASN A 62 -6.52 4.21 16.17
C ASN A 62 -7.20 3.34 15.10
N ILE A 63 -7.62 3.93 13.97
CA ILE A 63 -8.13 3.17 12.83
C ILE A 63 -7.05 2.21 12.33
N THR A 64 -5.82 2.71 12.14
CA THR A 64 -4.69 1.89 11.69
C THR A 64 -4.37 0.78 12.68
N LEU A 65 -4.37 1.05 13.98
CA LEU A 65 -4.16 0.06 15.03
C LEU A 65 -5.28 -0.99 15.03
N ASN A 66 -6.53 -0.60 14.81
CA ASN A 66 -7.66 -1.52 14.68
C ASN A 66 -7.48 -2.45 13.48
N PHE A 67 -7.10 -1.91 12.32
CA PHE A 67 -6.78 -2.70 11.14
C PHE A 67 -5.62 -3.65 11.38
N LEU A 68 -4.51 -3.17 11.94
CA LEU A 68 -3.34 -3.99 12.24
C LEU A 68 -3.66 -5.10 13.25
N CYS A 69 -4.41 -4.81 14.31
CA CYS A 69 -4.90 -5.83 15.23
C CYS A 69 -5.80 -6.85 14.53
N ASN A 70 -6.68 -6.41 13.63
CA ASN A 70 -7.53 -7.30 12.86
C ASN A 70 -6.71 -8.22 11.94
N VAL A 71 -5.73 -7.72 11.21
CA VAL A 71 -4.96 -8.57 10.28
C VAL A 71 -3.86 -9.39 10.97
N ARG A 72 -3.47 -9.04 12.22
CA ARG A 72 -2.53 -9.82 13.04
C ARG A 72 -3.00 -11.25 13.33
N GLN A 73 -4.31 -11.50 13.25
CA GLN A 73 -4.84 -12.86 13.40
C GLN A 73 -4.53 -13.78 12.20
N PHE A 74 -4.14 -13.21 11.05
CA PHE A 74 -3.80 -13.96 9.84
C PHE A 74 -2.29 -14.19 9.77
N PRO A 75 -1.80 -15.44 9.88
CA PRO A 75 -0.36 -15.71 9.92
C PRO A 75 0.37 -15.17 8.68
N GLY A 76 1.48 -14.46 8.90
CA GLY A 76 2.34 -13.97 7.82
C GLY A 76 1.85 -12.69 7.12
N VAL A 77 0.69 -12.14 7.50
CA VAL A 77 0.15 -10.91 6.87
C VAL A 77 0.87 -9.66 7.37
N ILE A 78 1.07 -9.51 8.68
CA ILE A 78 1.68 -8.31 9.27
C ILE A 78 3.09 -8.06 8.70
N GLU A 79 3.87 -9.12 8.53
CA GLU A 79 5.25 -9.05 8.05
C GLU A 79 5.34 -8.70 6.55
N GLN A 80 4.21 -8.62 5.85
CA GLN A 80 4.11 -8.15 4.47
C GLN A 80 3.60 -6.70 4.37
N ILE A 81 3.13 -6.12 5.48
CA ILE A 81 2.61 -4.76 5.51
C ILE A 81 3.77 -3.77 5.67
N VAL A 82 3.79 -2.77 4.80
CA VAL A 82 4.60 -1.57 4.94
C VAL A 82 3.66 -0.39 5.16
N ALA A 83 3.72 0.22 6.34
CA ALA A 83 2.93 1.39 6.67
C ALA A 83 3.67 2.66 6.23
N VAL A 84 2.97 3.56 5.55
CA VAL A 84 3.44 4.93 5.30
C VAL A 84 2.69 5.87 6.23
N VAL A 85 3.44 6.67 6.99
CA VAL A 85 2.88 7.60 7.98
C VAL A 85 3.47 8.99 7.78
N PHE A 86 2.65 10.00 8.05
CA PHE A 86 3.00 11.41 7.82
C PHE A 86 3.33 12.19 9.10
N ASP A 87 3.30 11.52 10.26
CA ASP A 87 3.66 12.10 11.54
C ASP A 87 4.59 11.18 12.35
N SER A 88 5.47 11.80 13.15
CA SER A 88 6.49 11.09 13.93
C SER A 88 5.91 10.24 15.06
N TYR A 89 4.76 10.65 15.62
CA TYR A 89 4.11 9.95 16.71
C TYR A 89 3.55 8.60 16.24
N SER A 90 2.78 8.58 15.15
CA SER A 90 2.29 7.34 14.53
C SER A 90 3.45 6.44 14.12
N HIS A 91 4.52 7.00 13.55
CA HIS A 91 5.73 6.24 13.21
C HIS A 91 6.34 5.51 14.42
N GLN A 92 6.48 6.22 15.55
CA GLN A 92 7.01 5.63 16.77
C GLN A 92 6.07 4.54 17.32
N VAL A 93 4.78 4.85 17.48
CA VAL A 93 3.79 3.92 18.05
C VAL A 93 3.70 2.63 17.23
N LEU A 94 3.67 2.74 15.89
CA LEU A 94 3.60 1.58 15.01
C LEU A 94 4.87 0.72 15.08
N LYS A 95 6.06 1.34 15.14
CA LYS A 95 7.33 0.60 15.29
C LYS A 95 7.44 -0.14 16.62
N GLU A 96 6.97 0.47 17.70
CA GLU A 96 7.01 -0.14 19.03
C GLU A 96 5.94 -1.23 19.20
N SER A 97 4.75 -1.02 18.63
CA SER A 97 3.60 -1.93 18.83
C SER A 97 3.57 -3.13 17.90
N PHE A 98 4.18 -3.01 16.71
CA PHE A 98 4.22 -4.05 15.67
C PHE A 98 5.64 -4.21 15.09
N PRO A 99 6.62 -4.64 15.91
CA PRO A 99 8.01 -4.79 15.47
C PRO A 99 8.21 -5.83 14.35
N GLU A 100 7.24 -6.73 14.14
CA GLU A 100 7.26 -7.75 13.10
C GLU A 100 6.86 -7.23 11.70
N MET A 101 6.32 -6.02 11.59
CA MET A 101 5.87 -5.47 10.31
C MET A 101 6.98 -5.42 9.26
N GLY A 102 6.58 -5.52 8.00
CA GLY A 102 7.47 -5.34 6.87
C GLY A 102 8.17 -3.98 6.92
N GLY A 103 7.51 -2.92 7.38
CA GLY A 103 8.19 -1.65 7.67
C GLY A 103 7.25 -0.53 8.07
N VAL A 104 7.82 0.53 8.64
CA VAL A 104 7.14 1.81 8.90
C VAL A 104 7.99 2.93 8.31
N ILE A 105 7.43 3.61 7.33
CA ILE A 105 8.07 4.68 6.59
C ILE A 105 7.46 6.00 7.04
N PHE A 106 8.28 6.84 7.66
CA PHE A 106 7.90 8.21 7.95
C PHE A 106 8.18 9.09 6.72
N TRP A 107 7.11 9.63 6.14
CA TRP A 107 7.19 10.56 5.02
C TRP A 107 6.75 11.94 5.50
N ASN A 108 7.69 12.86 5.64
CA ASN A 108 7.39 14.19 6.16
C ASN A 108 6.67 15.05 5.09
N ILE A 109 5.34 15.05 5.14
CA ILE A 109 4.49 15.95 4.35
C ILE A 109 3.69 16.77 5.36
N PRO A 110 4.15 17.99 5.74
CA PRO A 110 3.53 18.78 6.81
C PRO A 110 2.02 18.99 6.61
N ALA A 111 1.59 19.18 5.36
CA ALA A 111 0.18 19.34 5.01
C ALA A 111 -0.70 18.10 5.31
N LEU A 112 -0.11 16.90 5.42
CA LEU A 112 -0.80 15.65 5.73
C LEU A 112 -0.58 15.17 7.19
N GLU A 113 0.16 15.94 8.00
CA GLU A 113 0.39 15.64 9.42
C GLU A 113 -0.88 15.87 10.27
N GLU A 114 -1.80 16.68 9.77
CA GLU A 114 -3.05 17.06 10.43
C GLU A 114 -4.27 16.34 9.84
N LYS A 115 -5.35 16.30 10.63
CA LYS A 115 -6.62 15.73 10.18
C LYS A 115 -7.19 16.54 9.02
N PHE A 116 -7.60 15.82 7.98
CA PHE A 116 -8.39 16.34 6.86
C PHE A 116 -9.65 15.50 6.67
N THR A 117 -10.63 16.05 5.96
CA THR A 117 -11.90 15.38 5.63
C THR A 117 -12.10 15.33 4.12
N SER A 118 -13.03 14.50 3.65
CA SER A 118 -13.47 14.60 2.26
C SER A 118 -13.93 16.04 1.95
N GLY A 119 -13.58 16.55 0.77
CA GLY A 119 -13.79 17.96 0.41
C GLY A 119 -12.61 18.89 0.71
N ASP A 120 -11.63 18.46 1.52
CA ASP A 120 -10.42 19.24 1.86
C ASP A 120 -9.34 19.11 0.77
N GLY A 121 -8.63 20.19 0.44
CA GLY A 121 -7.48 20.12 -0.48
C GLY A 121 -6.38 19.17 -0.03
N ARG A 122 -6.27 18.90 1.27
CA ARG A 122 -5.36 17.87 1.83
C ARG A 122 -5.82 16.45 1.50
N TYR A 123 -7.12 16.22 1.38
CA TYR A 123 -7.64 14.94 0.90
C TYR A 123 -7.26 14.71 -0.57
N GLN A 124 -7.34 15.77 -1.39
CA GLN A 124 -6.84 15.74 -2.76
C GLN A 124 -5.33 15.45 -2.82
N LEU A 125 -4.55 16.13 -1.97
CA LEU A 125 -3.10 15.89 -1.85
C LEU A 125 -2.77 14.44 -1.45
N PHE A 126 -3.55 13.84 -0.55
CA PHE A 126 -3.39 12.43 -0.18
C PHE A 126 -3.65 11.48 -1.37
N GLN A 127 -4.68 11.76 -2.18
CA GLN A 127 -5.00 10.96 -3.37
C GLN A 127 -3.95 11.11 -4.48
N TYR A 128 -3.45 12.33 -4.68
CA TYR A 128 -2.27 12.60 -5.51
C TYR A 128 -1.06 11.80 -5.03
N PHE A 129 -0.76 11.88 -3.73
CA PHE A 129 0.34 11.15 -3.11
C PHE A 129 0.20 9.63 -3.33
N ARG A 130 -1.00 9.08 -3.09
CA ARG A 130 -1.29 7.65 -3.29
C ARG A 130 -1.01 7.22 -4.73
N SER A 131 -1.42 8.04 -5.70
CA SER A 131 -1.18 7.78 -7.14
C SER A 131 0.30 7.88 -7.50
N LYS A 132 1.03 8.91 -7.05
CA LYS A 132 2.48 9.00 -7.29
C LYS A 132 3.25 7.88 -6.60
N LEU A 133 2.87 7.51 -5.38
CA LEU A 133 3.46 6.37 -4.68
C LEU A 133 3.25 5.08 -5.45
N ALA A 134 2.04 4.83 -5.97
CA ALA A 134 1.76 3.65 -6.79
C ALA A 134 2.62 3.63 -8.06
N SER A 135 2.75 4.77 -8.76
CA SER A 135 3.67 4.88 -9.91
C SER A 135 5.11 4.54 -9.51
N LEU A 136 5.61 5.14 -8.44
CA LEU A 136 6.97 4.92 -7.96
C LEU A 136 7.23 3.44 -7.57
N LEU A 137 6.25 2.79 -6.94
CA LEU A 137 6.33 1.38 -6.59
C LEU A 137 6.37 0.47 -7.83
N THR A 138 5.74 0.86 -8.95
CA THR A 138 5.82 0.07 -10.19
C THR A 138 7.24 0.00 -10.77
N GLU A 139 8.12 0.92 -10.41
CA GLU A 139 9.52 0.91 -10.88
C GLU A 139 10.43 0.01 -10.05
N THR A 140 10.03 -0.31 -8.82
CA THR A 140 10.91 -0.94 -7.82
C THR A 140 10.42 -2.25 -7.26
N THR A 141 9.14 -2.55 -7.48
CA THR A 141 8.50 -3.79 -7.04
C THR A 141 7.86 -4.46 -8.23
N ASN A 142 7.86 -5.80 -8.27
CA ASN A 142 7.22 -6.54 -9.38
C ASN A 142 5.70 -6.50 -9.29
N GLN A 143 5.18 -6.50 -8.05
CA GLN A 143 3.76 -6.43 -7.77
C GLN A 143 3.54 -6.01 -6.32
N PHE A 144 2.41 -5.37 -6.04
CA PHE A 144 2.06 -4.92 -4.71
C PHE A 144 0.55 -4.74 -4.55
N TRP A 145 0.09 -4.77 -3.29
CA TRP A 145 -1.23 -4.30 -2.90
C TRP A 145 -1.13 -2.92 -2.26
N MET A 146 -2.04 -2.02 -2.62
CA MET A 146 -2.32 -0.80 -1.90
C MET A 146 -3.60 -1.00 -1.09
N VAL A 147 -3.55 -0.70 0.21
CA VAL A 147 -4.63 -0.97 1.15
C VAL A 147 -4.89 0.26 2.02
N GLN A 148 -6.16 0.68 2.11
CA GLN A 148 -6.59 1.65 3.11
C GLN A 148 -6.85 0.97 4.46
N ALA A 149 -6.35 1.58 5.54
CA ALA A 149 -6.41 1.01 6.89
C ALA A 149 -7.77 1.19 7.58
N ASP A 150 -8.78 1.77 6.94
CA ASP A 150 -10.12 2.03 7.48
C ASP A 150 -11.12 0.89 7.26
N THR A 151 -10.62 -0.34 7.14
CA THR A 151 -11.38 -1.50 6.73
C THR A 151 -11.06 -2.72 7.60
N ILE A 152 -11.93 -3.73 7.58
CA ILE A 152 -11.80 -4.95 8.40
C ILE A 152 -11.76 -6.16 7.48
N TRP A 153 -10.71 -6.97 7.63
CA TRP A 153 -10.59 -8.26 6.95
C TRP A 153 -11.34 -9.33 7.73
N LYS A 154 -12.37 -9.89 7.09
CA LYS A 154 -13.07 -11.08 7.58
C LYS A 154 -12.30 -12.37 7.26
N LYS A 155 -11.44 -12.33 6.24
CA LYS A 155 -10.60 -13.43 5.76
C LYS A 155 -9.28 -12.85 5.23
N ASN A 156 -8.25 -13.67 5.18
CA ASN A 156 -6.95 -13.29 4.62
C ASN A 156 -7.08 -12.99 3.11
N LEU A 157 -6.78 -11.76 2.70
CA LEU A 157 -6.83 -11.33 1.30
C LEU A 157 -5.98 -12.22 0.39
N PHE A 158 -4.79 -12.63 0.87
CA PHE A 158 -3.83 -13.42 0.10
C PHE A 158 -4.26 -14.88 -0.11
N GLU A 159 -5.23 -15.36 0.67
CA GLU A 159 -5.78 -16.71 0.53
C GLU A 159 -7.05 -16.72 -0.33
N ILE A 160 -7.82 -15.64 -0.33
CA ILE A 160 -9.10 -15.57 -1.04
C ILE A 160 -8.97 -15.07 -2.48
N ILE A 161 -7.89 -14.34 -2.80
CA ILE A 161 -7.60 -13.85 -4.15
C ILE A 161 -6.48 -14.69 -4.74
N ASP A 162 -6.85 -15.58 -5.65
CA ASP A 162 -5.91 -16.35 -6.45
C ASP A 162 -5.53 -15.57 -7.70
N LEU A 163 -4.36 -14.93 -7.66
CA LEU A 163 -3.82 -14.13 -8.77
C LEU A 163 -3.53 -14.96 -10.03
N GLU A 164 -3.39 -16.27 -9.90
CA GLU A 164 -3.11 -17.19 -11.01
C GLU A 164 -4.39 -17.83 -11.59
N SER A 165 -5.54 -17.50 -11.03
CA SER A 165 -6.83 -17.93 -11.58
C SER A 165 -7.09 -17.32 -12.96
N GLU A 166 -7.93 -17.98 -13.76
CA GLU A 166 -8.34 -17.51 -15.09
C GLU A 166 -8.91 -16.07 -15.05
N GLU A 167 -9.54 -15.67 -13.94
CA GLU A 167 -10.10 -14.33 -13.75
C GLU A 167 -9.02 -13.24 -13.61
N PHE A 168 -7.85 -13.57 -13.05
CA PHE A 168 -6.85 -12.58 -12.67
C PHE A 168 -5.48 -12.76 -13.34
N ILE A 169 -5.21 -13.87 -14.03
CA ILE A 169 -3.89 -14.16 -14.59
C ILE A 169 -3.41 -13.08 -15.59
N GLU A 170 -4.31 -12.59 -16.45
CA GLU A 170 -4.01 -11.55 -17.43
C GLU A 170 -4.19 -10.12 -16.89
N ALA A 171 -4.70 -9.94 -15.66
CA ALA A 171 -5.01 -8.63 -15.12
C ALA A 171 -3.74 -7.89 -14.69
N THR A 172 -3.46 -6.70 -15.22
CA THR A 172 -2.34 -5.89 -14.73
C THR A 172 -2.72 -5.09 -13.49
N LEU A 173 -4.03 -4.83 -13.32
CA LEU A 173 -4.59 -4.12 -12.18
C LEU A 173 -5.83 -4.88 -11.70
N ILE A 174 -5.98 -5.05 -10.39
CA ILE A 174 -7.17 -5.66 -9.78
C ILE A 174 -7.70 -4.70 -8.72
N PHE A 175 -8.98 -4.34 -8.80
CA PHE A 175 -9.60 -3.35 -7.92
C PHE A 175 -10.74 -3.94 -7.11
N ASP A 176 -11.01 -3.38 -5.94
CA ASP A 176 -12.32 -3.56 -5.29
C ASP A 176 -13.45 -2.82 -6.04
N SER A 177 -14.66 -3.35 -5.91
CA SER A 177 -15.87 -2.79 -6.54
C SER A 177 -16.68 -1.97 -5.55
N GLU A 178 -17.23 -0.84 -6.00
CA GLU A 178 -18.13 0.01 -5.19
C GLU A 178 -19.49 -0.67 -4.91
N GLY A 179 -19.90 -1.58 -5.80
CA GLY A 179 -21.11 -2.38 -5.62
C GLY A 179 -21.17 -3.59 -6.55
N SER A 180 -22.31 -4.28 -6.53
CA SER A 180 -22.55 -5.49 -7.33
C SER A 180 -23.34 -5.23 -8.62
N GLU A 181 -24.10 -4.13 -8.69
CA GLU A 181 -25.06 -3.89 -9.79
C GLU A 181 -25.06 -2.43 -10.26
N GLY A 182 -25.60 -2.22 -11.46
CA GLY A 182 -25.77 -0.91 -12.07
C GLY A 182 -24.46 -0.13 -12.23
N LEU A 183 -24.53 1.19 -12.04
CA LEU A 183 -23.35 2.07 -12.11
C LEU A 183 -22.30 1.72 -11.05
N LEU A 184 -22.71 1.28 -9.86
CA LEU A 184 -21.76 0.95 -8.78
C LEU A 184 -20.93 -0.29 -9.10
N GLY A 185 -21.49 -1.26 -9.83
CA GLY A 185 -20.74 -2.42 -10.33
C GLY A 185 -19.64 -2.03 -11.33
N SER A 186 -19.80 -0.94 -12.07
CA SER A 186 -18.78 -0.43 -12.99
C SER A 186 -17.79 0.53 -12.34
N MET A 187 -18.00 0.95 -11.09
CA MET A 187 -17.07 1.81 -10.34
C MET A 187 -16.05 1.04 -9.50
N ILE A 188 -14.88 1.63 -9.34
CA ILE A 188 -13.83 1.18 -8.41
C ILE A 188 -14.08 1.87 -7.07
N ALA A 189 -14.06 1.11 -5.96
CA ALA A 189 -14.13 1.72 -4.63
C ALA A 189 -12.81 2.40 -4.27
N GLY A 190 -11.69 1.75 -4.58
CA GLY A 190 -10.34 2.29 -4.42
C GLY A 190 -9.77 2.09 -3.03
N GLY A 191 -10.46 1.36 -2.14
CA GLY A 191 -9.93 0.96 -0.84
C GLY A 191 -8.78 -0.04 -0.99
N TYR A 192 -8.86 -0.87 -2.02
CA TYR A 192 -7.93 -1.94 -2.31
C TYR A 192 -7.62 -2.02 -3.79
N PHE A 193 -6.34 -2.08 -4.11
CA PHE A 193 -5.95 -2.47 -5.45
C PHE A 193 -4.63 -3.22 -5.47
N PHE A 194 -4.55 -4.18 -6.38
CA PHE A 194 -3.35 -4.90 -6.72
C PHE A 194 -2.79 -4.38 -8.04
N VAL A 195 -1.47 -4.34 -8.12
CA VAL A 195 -0.74 -3.87 -9.29
C VAL A 195 0.30 -4.92 -9.67
N ARG A 196 0.28 -5.36 -10.94
CA ARG A 196 1.43 -5.98 -11.60
C ARG A 196 2.22 -4.90 -12.31
N SER A 197 3.46 -4.73 -11.91
CA SER A 197 4.30 -3.64 -12.36
C SER A 197 4.70 -3.80 -13.82
N SER A 198 4.48 -2.74 -14.58
CA SER A 198 4.86 -2.60 -15.98
C SER A 198 4.99 -1.12 -16.34
N ASN A 199 5.55 -0.82 -17.50
CA ASN A 199 5.54 0.56 -18.03
C ASN A 199 4.12 1.08 -18.24
N SER A 200 3.15 0.21 -18.53
CA SER A 200 1.74 0.60 -18.69
C SER A 200 1.12 1.01 -17.36
N THR A 201 1.29 0.22 -16.30
CA THR A 201 0.76 0.57 -14.97
C THR A 201 1.48 1.78 -14.38
N LYS A 202 2.78 1.97 -14.66
CA LYS A 202 3.49 3.20 -14.30
C LYS A 202 2.80 4.43 -14.88
N LYS A 203 2.61 4.45 -16.21
CA LYS A 203 1.96 5.56 -16.92
C LYS A 203 0.53 5.81 -16.46
N PHE A 204 -0.21 4.74 -16.18
CA PHE A 204 -1.55 4.81 -15.60
C PHE A 204 -1.56 5.61 -14.29
N PHE A 205 -0.67 5.29 -13.35
CA PHE A 205 -0.59 6.01 -12.07
C PHE A 205 0.06 7.40 -12.17
N GLU A 206 1.01 7.61 -13.09
CA GLU A 206 1.55 8.94 -13.39
C GLU A 206 0.44 9.87 -13.88
N THR A 207 -0.36 9.39 -14.84
CA THR A 207 -1.47 10.13 -15.44
C THR A 207 -2.60 10.36 -14.43
N SER A 208 -2.90 9.38 -13.57
CA SER A 208 -3.81 9.57 -12.43
C SER A 208 -3.35 10.73 -11.57
N ALA A 209 -2.08 10.73 -11.16
CA ALA A 209 -1.55 11.77 -10.29
C ALA A 209 -1.52 13.14 -10.97
N ASP A 210 -1.11 13.22 -12.24
CA ASP A 210 -1.09 14.49 -12.98
C ASP A 210 -2.49 15.07 -13.11
N PHE A 211 -3.51 14.23 -13.36
CA PHE A 211 -4.91 14.68 -13.36
C PHE A 211 -5.33 15.22 -11.99
N LEU A 212 -5.01 14.51 -10.91
CA LEU A 212 -5.37 14.88 -9.53
C LEU A 212 -4.66 16.13 -9.02
N LEU A 213 -3.57 16.57 -9.67
CA LEU A 213 -2.88 17.81 -9.34
C LEU A 213 -3.70 19.04 -9.76
N ASP A 214 -4.35 18.96 -10.93
CA ASP A 214 -5.05 20.09 -11.54
C ASP A 214 -6.58 20.03 -11.33
N HIS A 215 -7.12 18.90 -10.87
CA HIS A 215 -8.55 18.66 -10.78
C HIS A 215 -8.97 18.15 -9.41
N PHE A 216 -10.07 18.70 -8.89
CA PHE A 216 -10.70 18.22 -7.68
C PHE A 216 -11.53 16.96 -7.99
N ALA A 217 -10.93 15.78 -7.80
CA ALA A 217 -11.51 14.49 -8.12
C ALA A 217 -10.92 13.41 -7.24
N THR A 218 -11.68 12.35 -6.98
CA THR A 218 -11.14 11.20 -6.27
C THR A 218 -10.37 10.30 -7.21
N ASP A 219 -9.25 9.75 -6.74
CA ASP A 219 -8.41 8.87 -7.53
C ASP A 219 -9.13 7.59 -7.98
N ASN A 220 -10.03 7.03 -7.18
CA ASN A 220 -10.85 5.88 -7.60
C ASN A 220 -11.74 6.20 -8.82
N ASN A 221 -12.26 7.44 -8.93
CA ASN A 221 -13.02 7.88 -10.09
C ASN A 221 -12.11 8.07 -11.31
N VAL A 222 -10.92 8.63 -11.11
CA VAL A 222 -9.91 8.78 -12.18
C VAL A 222 -9.45 7.41 -12.68
N MET A 223 -9.16 6.48 -11.79
CA MET A 223 -8.79 5.09 -12.11
C MET A 223 -9.95 4.36 -12.81
N THR A 224 -11.20 4.57 -12.37
CA THR A 224 -12.39 4.00 -13.03
C THR A 224 -12.46 4.45 -14.48
N ARG A 225 -12.28 5.76 -14.73
CA ARG A 225 -12.31 6.32 -16.08
C ARG A 225 -11.22 5.70 -16.96
N GLN A 226 -9.98 5.66 -16.47
CA GLN A 226 -8.85 5.14 -17.23
C GLN A 226 -9.00 3.63 -17.53
N CYS A 227 -9.54 2.84 -16.59
CA CYS A 227 -9.82 1.42 -16.83
C CYS A 227 -10.93 1.22 -17.89
N ILE A 228 -11.99 2.02 -17.88
CA ILE A 228 -13.04 1.98 -18.91
C ILE A 228 -12.47 2.36 -20.28
N GLN A 229 -11.54 3.32 -20.31
CA GLN A 229 -10.88 3.79 -21.53
C GLN A 229 -9.77 2.84 -22.01
N GLN A 230 -9.40 1.83 -21.22
CA GLN A 230 -8.28 0.93 -21.47
C GLN A 230 -6.96 1.68 -21.70
N ASP A 231 -6.77 2.77 -20.94
CA ASP A 231 -5.62 3.65 -21.10
C ASP A 231 -4.31 2.88 -20.93
N PHE A 232 -3.36 3.14 -21.83
CA PHE A 232 -2.03 2.51 -21.86
C PHE A 232 -2.05 0.98 -21.99
N GLY A 233 -3.18 0.39 -22.40
CA GLY A 233 -3.34 -1.06 -22.57
C GLY A 233 -3.32 -1.83 -21.25
N VAL A 234 -3.65 -1.19 -20.12
CA VAL A 234 -3.81 -1.92 -18.85
C VAL A 234 -5.03 -2.83 -18.90
N ASN A 235 -4.90 -4.03 -18.34
CA ASN A 235 -6.02 -4.94 -18.16
C ASN A 235 -6.52 -4.82 -16.71
N CYS A 236 -7.69 -4.19 -16.52
CA CYS A 236 -8.30 -4.00 -15.22
C CYS A 236 -9.33 -5.10 -14.93
N ALA A 237 -9.09 -5.86 -13.86
CA ALA A 237 -10.07 -6.77 -13.29
C ALA A 237 -10.65 -6.21 -11.98
N LYS A 238 -11.75 -6.80 -11.52
CA LYS A 238 -12.39 -6.41 -10.26
C LYS A 238 -12.65 -7.60 -9.36
N ILE A 239 -12.41 -7.39 -8.07
CA ILE A 239 -12.88 -8.26 -7.02
C ILE A 239 -14.39 -8.06 -6.92
N LYS A 240 -15.15 -9.14 -7.12
CA LYS A 240 -16.61 -9.11 -7.01
C LYS A 240 -17.03 -8.68 -5.61
N TYR A 241 -17.98 -7.76 -5.54
CA TYR A 241 -18.65 -7.38 -4.31
C TYR A 241 -19.35 -8.61 -3.71
N ARG A 242 -19.11 -8.90 -2.42
CA ARG A 242 -19.63 -10.07 -1.71
C ARG A 242 -20.41 -9.68 -0.46
#